data_AF-R7YVJ4-F1
#
_entry.id   AF-R7YVJ4-F1
#
_cell.length_a   1.000
_cell.length_b   1.000
_cell.length_c   1.000
_cell.angle_alpha   90.00
_cell.angle_beta   90.00
_cell.angle_gamma   90.00
#
_symmetry.space_group_name_H-M   'P 1'
#
loop_
_entity.id
_entity.type
_entity.pdbx_description
1 polymer ?
#
loop_
_entity_poly.entity_id
_entity_poly.type
_entity_poly.pdbx_seq_one_letter_code
_entity_poly.pdbx_strand_id
1 'polypeptide(L)'
;MHLGRWLDCTDASRQFTLKIPALVKTSPILLHAVISFAARHLGDNDAAQQAHDRCIELLIPLLNSDSVANDDLLLCAIVILRVFEQLNVTVTGSDQERHLAGCLALLRASQGREVDPSAPGLRQAAFWVYMRQCLYNACVNQQPPNVDLNIILSPIPAGSDPIGDLRRETAWANTMTWICATIIQFCFGSGFQEPCGRMKKWEEFSDAVESWMRNRPGTFDPIWCSDPVVGSSNPFPEFWFTADWHVMAFGFYHLACMLLIIYKPTPKFAVRSVRASPRETDIQIMSHARAICGVAPSTVPSLITLCHTVFIWGPLMTDQAERNGVIVLLEGTEKAHAWPTAWIINSLKEEWTIE
;
A
#
# COMPACT_ATOMS: atom_id res chain seq x y z
N MET A 1 19.36 6.19 -11.02
CA MET A 1 17.96 5.77 -10.75
C MET A 1 17.64 6.00 -9.28
N HIS A 2 16.50 6.59 -8.94
CA HIS A 2 16.16 7.00 -7.56
C HIS A 2 15.10 6.07 -6.93
N LEU A 3 15.45 4.80 -6.72
CA LEU A 3 14.51 3.77 -6.22
C LEU A 3 14.05 4.00 -4.76
N GLY A 4 14.83 4.70 -3.94
CA GLY A 4 14.45 5.02 -2.56
C GLY A 4 13.10 5.76 -2.45
N ARG A 5 12.73 6.54 -3.48
CA ARG A 5 11.45 7.27 -3.52
C ARG A 5 10.23 6.36 -3.49
N TRP A 6 10.37 5.10 -3.89
CA TRP A 6 9.27 4.14 -3.84
C TRP A 6 8.91 3.79 -2.39
N LEU A 7 9.88 3.89 -1.49
CA LEU A 7 9.76 3.52 -0.08
C LEU A 7 9.38 4.73 0.78
N ASP A 8 9.79 5.93 0.37
CA ASP A 8 9.55 7.19 1.10
C ASP A 8 8.21 7.88 0.78
N CYS A 9 7.25 7.22 0.13
CA CYS A 9 6.00 7.87 -0.32
C CYS A 9 5.13 8.44 0.80
N THR A 10 5.35 8.03 2.05
CA THR A 10 4.78 8.66 3.24
C THR A 10 5.86 8.96 4.28
N ASP A 11 7.01 9.44 3.83
CA ASP A 11 8.12 9.88 4.69
C ASP A 11 8.72 11.18 4.15
N ALA A 12 8.32 12.31 4.74
CA ALA A 12 8.85 13.62 4.38
C ALA A 12 10.36 13.77 4.64
N SER A 13 10.94 12.95 5.53
CA SER A 13 12.39 12.93 5.81
C SER A 13 13.18 12.10 4.79
N ARG A 14 12.48 11.33 3.95
CA ARG A 14 13.03 10.53 2.85
C ARG A 14 14.19 9.62 3.27
N GLN A 15 13.98 8.81 4.31
CA GLN A 15 15.05 8.04 4.93
C GLN A 15 15.69 7.05 3.94
N PHE A 16 14.90 6.39 3.08
CA PHE A 16 15.40 5.45 2.09
C PHE A 16 16.12 6.12 0.91
N THR A 17 15.72 7.33 0.54
CA THR A 17 16.36 8.10 -0.54
C THR A 17 17.64 8.78 -0.07
N LEU A 18 17.64 9.36 1.14
CA LEU A 18 18.71 10.25 1.59
C LEU A 18 19.69 9.59 2.57
N LYS A 19 19.22 8.72 3.47
CA LYS A 19 20.10 8.12 4.51
C LYS A 19 20.62 6.75 4.13
N ILE A 20 19.76 5.87 3.63
CA ILE A 20 20.15 4.49 3.28
C ILE A 20 21.38 4.44 2.35
N PRO A 21 21.47 5.23 1.26
CA PRO A 21 22.66 5.20 0.38
C PRO A 21 23.96 5.62 1.05
N ALA A 22 23.91 6.39 2.14
CA ALA A 22 25.10 6.72 2.93
C ALA A 22 25.46 5.58 3.91
N LEU A 23 24.44 4.93 4.49
CA LEU A 23 24.56 3.89 5.51
C LEU A 23 24.95 2.51 4.95
N VAL A 24 24.83 2.27 3.64
CA VAL A 24 25.29 0.99 3.03
C VAL A 24 26.78 0.72 3.29
N LYS A 25 27.59 1.76 3.52
CA LYS A 25 29.03 1.62 3.84
C LYS A 25 29.27 1.03 5.22
N THR A 26 28.29 1.09 6.12
CA THR A 26 28.41 0.65 7.51
C THR A 26 27.75 -0.70 7.77
N SER A 27 26.95 -1.22 6.82
CA SER A 27 26.27 -2.50 6.94
C SER A 27 26.37 -3.29 5.62
N PRO A 28 27.17 -4.37 5.59
CA PRO A 28 27.25 -5.24 4.42
C PRO A 28 25.90 -5.84 4.02
N ILE A 29 25.02 -6.17 4.98
CA ILE A 29 23.68 -6.69 4.69
C ILE A 29 22.86 -5.63 3.95
N LEU A 30 22.85 -4.40 4.44
CA LEU A 30 22.13 -3.30 3.80
C LEU A 30 22.67 -3.01 2.39
N LEU A 31 23.99 -3.05 2.20
CA LEU A 31 24.62 -2.90 0.89
C LEU A 31 24.09 -3.94 -0.10
N HIS A 32 24.13 -5.22 0.27
CA HIS A 32 23.71 -6.30 -0.63
C HIS A 32 22.20 -6.26 -0.90
N ALA A 33 21.37 -5.88 0.08
CA ALA A 33 19.94 -5.66 -0.14
C ALA A 33 19.66 -4.51 -1.14
N VAL A 34 20.40 -3.40 -1.04
CA VAL A 34 20.28 -2.29 -2.00
C VAL A 34 20.73 -2.71 -3.41
N ILE A 35 21.83 -3.46 -3.51
CA ILE A 35 22.32 -3.98 -4.80
C ILE A 35 21.32 -4.94 -5.41
N SER A 36 20.75 -5.88 -4.64
CA SER A 36 19.80 -6.87 -5.19
C SER A 36 18.56 -6.18 -5.76
N PHE A 37 18.00 -5.21 -5.04
CA PHE A 37 16.87 -4.41 -5.52
C PHE A 37 17.23 -3.61 -6.78
N ALA A 38 18.36 -2.89 -6.77
CA ALA A 38 18.77 -2.05 -7.89
C ALA A 38 19.11 -2.86 -9.14
N ALA A 39 19.87 -3.95 -9.01
CA ALA A 39 20.22 -4.83 -10.12
C ALA A 39 18.98 -5.49 -10.71
N ARG A 40 18.05 -5.94 -9.85
CA ARG A 40 16.78 -6.52 -10.31
C ARG A 40 15.96 -5.53 -11.14
N HIS A 41 15.83 -4.29 -10.66
CA HIS A 41 15.15 -3.25 -11.40
C HIS A 41 15.83 -2.94 -12.75
N LEU A 42 17.17 -2.99 -12.81
CA LEU A 42 17.92 -2.75 -14.05
C LEU A 42 17.85 -3.94 -15.04
N GLY A 43 17.29 -5.08 -14.63
CA GLY A 43 17.21 -6.30 -15.43
C GLY A 43 18.46 -7.18 -15.36
N ASP A 44 19.40 -6.87 -14.46
CA ASP A 44 20.58 -7.71 -14.20
C ASP A 44 20.24 -8.79 -13.16
N ASN A 45 19.63 -9.87 -13.64
CA ASN A 45 19.15 -10.96 -12.77
C ASN A 45 20.29 -11.69 -12.03
N ASP A 46 21.45 -11.84 -12.68
CA ASP A 46 22.59 -12.56 -12.11
C ASP A 46 23.19 -11.77 -10.95
N ALA A 47 23.46 -10.47 -11.14
CA ALA A 47 23.95 -9.62 -10.06
C ALA A 47 22.92 -9.49 -8.93
N ALA A 48 21.64 -9.42 -9.28
CA ALA A 48 20.57 -9.32 -8.29
C ALA A 48 20.49 -10.57 -7.40
N GLN A 49 20.56 -11.76 -7.99
CA GLN A 49 20.54 -13.02 -7.26
C GLN A 49 21.80 -13.21 -6.42
N GLN A 50 22.98 -12.93 -6.97
CA GLN A 50 24.24 -13.00 -6.21
C GLN A 50 24.23 -12.09 -4.99
N ALA A 51 23.75 -10.85 -5.14
CA ALA A 51 23.63 -9.91 -4.03
C ALA A 51 22.57 -10.37 -3.01
N HIS A 52 21.43 -10.90 -3.46
CA HIS A 52 20.42 -11.48 -2.57
C HIS A 52 21.00 -12.64 -1.75
N ASP A 53 21.61 -13.62 -2.40
CA ASP A 53 22.20 -14.79 -1.74
C ASP A 53 23.24 -14.36 -0.71
N ARG A 54 24.11 -13.42 -1.07
CA ARG A 54 25.11 -12.88 -0.14
C ARG A 54 24.49 -12.16 1.05
N CYS A 55 23.38 -11.46 0.83
CA CYS A 55 22.62 -10.83 1.91
C CYS A 55 22.05 -11.87 2.88
N ILE A 56 21.51 -12.98 2.36
CA ILE A 56 20.96 -14.08 3.17
C ILE A 56 22.05 -14.79 3.97
N GLU A 57 23.20 -15.09 3.36
CA GLU A 57 24.35 -15.70 4.03
C GLU A 57 24.81 -14.89 5.25
N LEU A 58 24.79 -13.56 5.13
CA LEU A 58 25.17 -12.64 6.20
C LEU A 58 24.06 -12.47 7.26
N LEU A 59 22.80 -12.62 6.86
CA LEU A 59 21.64 -12.49 7.74
C LEU A 59 21.51 -13.70 8.69
N ILE A 60 21.70 -14.92 8.18
CA ILE A 60 21.48 -16.18 8.92
C ILE A 60 22.18 -16.19 10.30
N PRO A 61 23.47 -15.84 10.43
CA PRO A 61 24.15 -15.85 11.73
C PRO A 61 23.56 -14.84 12.74
N LEU A 62 23.01 -13.72 12.26
CA LEU A 62 22.48 -12.65 13.11
C LEU A 62 21.09 -12.98 13.67
N LEU A 63 20.32 -13.85 13.01
CA LEU A 63 18.96 -14.21 13.45
C LEU A 63 18.92 -14.84 14.85
N ASN A 64 20.04 -15.43 15.29
CA ASN A 64 20.17 -16.03 16.63
C ASN A 64 20.75 -15.05 17.68
N SER A 65 21.00 -13.79 17.32
CA SER A 65 21.57 -12.80 18.24
C SER A 65 20.49 -12.05 19.01
N ASP A 66 20.71 -11.82 20.31
CA ASP A 66 19.76 -11.10 21.18
C ASP A 66 19.56 -9.63 20.77
N SER A 67 20.51 -9.05 20.01
CA SER A 67 20.45 -7.66 19.55
C SER A 67 19.70 -7.46 18.23
N VAL A 68 19.34 -8.54 17.52
CA VAL A 68 18.80 -8.49 16.15
C VAL A 68 17.54 -7.63 16.05
N ALA A 69 16.71 -7.65 17.09
CA ALA A 69 15.47 -6.88 17.16
C ALA A 69 15.73 -5.36 17.09
N ASN A 70 16.82 -4.89 17.71
CA ASN A 70 17.11 -3.45 17.84
C ASN A 70 17.94 -2.88 16.68
N ASP A 71 18.24 -3.67 15.64
CA ASP A 71 18.99 -3.21 14.49
C ASP A 71 18.07 -2.59 13.42
N ASP A 72 18.03 -1.25 13.39
CA ASP A 72 17.27 -0.47 12.40
C ASP A 72 17.76 -0.70 10.96
N LEU A 73 19.07 -0.89 10.75
CA LEU A 73 19.64 -1.10 9.42
C LEU A 73 19.24 -2.47 8.88
N LEU A 74 19.21 -3.47 9.75
CA LEU A 74 18.75 -4.81 9.41
C LEU A 74 17.27 -4.80 9.00
N LEU A 75 16.42 -4.11 9.76
CA LEU A 75 15.00 -3.96 9.42
C LEU A 75 14.83 -3.27 8.06
N CYS A 76 15.55 -2.18 7.80
CA CYS A 76 15.54 -1.53 6.49
C CYS A 76 16.00 -2.47 5.37
N ALA A 77 17.04 -3.29 5.60
CA ALA A 77 17.53 -4.25 4.62
C ALA A 77 16.47 -5.30 4.27
N ILE A 78 15.77 -5.86 5.26
CA ILE A 78 14.74 -6.89 5.02
C ILE A 78 13.53 -6.32 4.28
N VAL A 79 13.12 -5.08 4.60
CA VAL A 79 12.08 -4.38 3.85
C VAL A 79 12.48 -4.17 2.39
N ILE A 80 13.74 -3.85 2.10
CA ILE A 80 14.27 -3.75 0.72
C ILE A 80 14.28 -5.13 0.04
N LEU A 81 14.72 -6.18 0.74
CA LEU A 81 14.67 -7.55 0.22
C LEU A 81 13.24 -7.99 -0.11
N ARG A 82 12.24 -7.53 0.66
CA ARG A 82 10.82 -7.76 0.37
C ARG A 82 10.40 -7.10 -0.94
N VAL A 83 10.87 -5.88 -1.24
CA VAL A 83 10.61 -5.23 -2.55
C VAL A 83 11.29 -6.00 -3.68
N PHE A 84 12.51 -6.49 -3.46
CA PHE A 84 13.19 -7.37 -4.41
C PHE A 84 12.35 -8.63 -4.73
N GLU A 85 11.79 -9.30 -3.72
CA GLU A 85 10.89 -10.44 -3.94
C GLU A 85 9.66 -10.08 -4.77
N GLN A 86 9.03 -8.94 -4.47
CA GLN A 86 7.86 -8.47 -5.21
C GLN A 86 8.21 -8.20 -6.68
N LEU A 87 9.39 -7.64 -6.97
CA LEU A 87 9.86 -7.51 -8.36
C LEU A 87 10.22 -8.86 -8.98
N ASN A 88 10.66 -9.84 -8.20
CA ASN A 88 11.11 -11.14 -8.71
C ASN A 88 9.96 -12.05 -9.19
N VAL A 89 8.70 -11.65 -9.01
CA VAL A 89 7.52 -12.40 -9.47
C VAL A 89 7.56 -12.70 -10.97
N THR A 90 8.14 -11.83 -11.83
CA THR A 90 8.26 -12.17 -13.27
C THR A 90 9.18 -13.37 -13.54
N VAL A 91 10.10 -13.70 -12.61
CA VAL A 91 11.03 -14.82 -12.72
C VAL A 91 10.51 -16.04 -11.94
N THR A 92 9.96 -15.83 -10.75
CA THR A 92 9.52 -16.92 -9.86
C THR A 92 8.11 -17.40 -10.14
N GLY A 93 7.30 -16.62 -10.87
CA GLY A 93 5.89 -16.92 -11.17
C GLY A 93 4.92 -16.66 -10.02
N SER A 94 5.42 -16.41 -8.80
CA SER A 94 4.60 -16.01 -7.66
C SER A 94 5.41 -15.29 -6.59
N ASP A 95 4.70 -14.51 -5.78
CA ASP A 95 5.25 -13.85 -4.61
C ASP A 95 5.36 -14.86 -3.45
N GLN A 96 6.58 -15.10 -2.98
CA GLN A 96 6.87 -16.14 -1.99
C GLN A 96 6.76 -15.65 -0.54
N GLU A 97 6.62 -14.33 -0.33
CA GLU A 97 6.43 -13.70 0.99
C GLU A 97 7.48 -14.06 2.07
N ARG A 98 8.67 -14.57 1.70
CA ARG A 98 9.62 -15.17 2.64
C ARG A 98 10.14 -14.12 3.63
N HIS A 99 10.46 -12.93 3.11
CA HIS A 99 10.94 -11.83 3.95
C HIS A 99 9.83 -11.14 4.74
N LEU A 100 8.56 -11.35 4.37
CA LEU A 100 7.44 -10.76 5.10
C LEU A 100 7.33 -11.32 6.53
N ALA A 101 7.47 -12.64 6.68
CA ALA A 101 7.48 -13.28 7.99
C ALA A 101 8.67 -12.84 8.85
N GLY A 102 9.85 -12.66 8.23
CA GLY A 102 11.04 -12.15 8.89
C GLY A 102 10.87 -10.70 9.39
N CYS A 103 10.32 -9.81 8.55
CA CYS A 103 9.97 -8.44 8.96
C CYS A 103 9.03 -8.44 10.16
N LEU A 104 7.96 -9.24 10.13
CA LEU A 104 7.01 -9.32 11.24
C LEU A 104 7.67 -9.77 12.54
N ALA A 105 8.51 -10.81 12.49
CA ALA A 105 9.18 -11.33 13.66
C ALA A 105 10.08 -10.28 14.31
N LEU A 106 10.86 -9.54 13.50
CA LEU A 106 11.70 -8.47 14.01
C LEU A 106 10.89 -7.28 14.52
N LEU A 107 9.85 -6.87 13.81
CA LEU A 107 8.96 -5.81 14.28
C LEU A 107 8.31 -6.20 15.61
N ARG A 108 7.77 -7.41 15.76
CA ARG A 108 7.21 -7.88 17.04
C ARG A 108 8.23 -7.94 18.17
N ALA A 109 9.48 -8.30 17.87
CA ALA A 109 10.54 -8.40 18.86
C ALA A 109 11.06 -7.04 19.34
N SER A 110 10.85 -5.99 18.54
CA SER A 110 11.55 -4.70 18.72
C SER A 110 10.63 -3.49 18.83
N GLN A 111 9.45 -3.58 18.25
CA GLN A 111 8.46 -2.53 18.23
C GLN A 111 7.67 -2.62 19.52
N GLY A 112 7.59 -1.50 20.23
CA GLY A 112 6.69 -1.36 21.35
C GLY A 112 5.23 -1.45 20.91
N ARG A 113 4.32 -1.31 21.87
CA ARG A 113 2.87 -1.26 21.60
C ARG A 113 2.43 0.05 20.96
N GLU A 114 3.35 0.97 20.67
CA GLU A 114 3.05 2.30 20.18
C GLU A 114 3.88 2.64 18.94
N VAL A 115 3.26 3.27 17.94
CA VAL A 115 3.90 3.68 16.69
C VAL A 115 3.57 5.13 16.37
N ASP A 116 4.63 5.91 16.11
CA ASP A 116 4.53 7.29 15.63
C ASP A 116 4.19 7.32 14.12
N PRO A 117 3.03 7.88 13.73
CA PRO A 117 2.66 7.98 12.33
C PRO A 117 3.47 9.03 11.55
N SER A 118 4.21 9.94 12.21
CA SER A 118 4.97 11.01 11.56
C SER A 118 6.31 10.59 10.93
N ALA A 119 6.70 9.32 11.10
CA ALA A 119 7.89 8.67 10.53
C ALA A 119 9.22 9.49 10.55
N PRO A 120 9.79 9.85 11.72
CA PRO A 120 11.06 10.59 11.77
C PRO A 120 12.33 9.71 11.70
N GLY A 121 12.22 8.40 11.97
CA GLY A 121 13.36 7.47 12.10
C GLY A 121 13.33 6.31 11.12
N LEU A 122 14.48 5.61 10.99
CA LEU A 122 14.65 4.47 10.07
C LEU A 122 13.67 3.35 10.36
N ARG A 123 13.51 3.00 11.65
CA ARG A 123 12.56 1.96 12.09
C ARG A 123 11.12 2.30 11.72
N GLN A 124 10.67 3.53 11.98
CA GLN A 124 9.31 3.95 11.64
C GLN A 124 9.10 4.01 10.12
N ALA A 125 10.09 4.52 9.37
CA ALA A 125 10.02 4.51 7.90
C ALA A 125 9.91 3.07 7.37
N ALA A 126 10.73 2.15 7.86
CA ALA A 126 10.67 0.73 7.48
C ALA A 126 9.33 0.08 7.87
N PHE A 127 8.77 0.40 9.04
CA PHE A 127 7.45 -0.06 9.46
C PHE A 127 6.35 0.37 8.48
N TRP A 128 6.33 1.64 8.07
CA TRP A 128 5.28 2.13 7.16
C TRP A 128 5.42 1.55 5.75
N VAL A 129 6.64 1.29 5.28
CA VAL A 129 6.86 0.52 4.04
C VAL A 129 6.33 -0.90 4.19
N TYR A 130 6.69 -1.59 5.28
CA TYR A 130 6.21 -2.94 5.58
C TYR A 130 4.69 -3.00 5.64
N MET A 131 4.04 -2.04 6.30
CA MET A 131 2.58 -1.95 6.38
C MET A 131 1.96 -1.92 4.98
N ARG A 132 2.46 -1.07 4.07
CA ARG A 132 1.99 -1.04 2.67
C ARG A 132 2.23 -2.36 1.93
N GLN A 133 3.35 -3.03 2.16
CA GLN A 133 3.63 -4.35 1.59
C GLN A 133 2.65 -5.42 2.10
N CYS A 134 2.22 -5.36 3.37
CA CYS A 134 1.16 -6.23 3.87
C CYS A 134 -0.20 -5.94 3.23
N LEU A 135 -0.52 -4.67 2.99
CA LEU A 135 -1.77 -4.30 2.31
C LEU A 135 -1.82 -4.83 0.87
N TYR A 136 -0.68 -4.88 0.18
CA TYR A 136 -0.59 -5.53 -1.12
C TYR A 136 -1.10 -6.97 -1.08
N ASN A 137 -0.45 -7.81 -0.26
CA ASN A 137 -0.75 -9.23 -0.17
C ASN A 137 -2.18 -9.45 0.34
N ALA A 138 -2.64 -8.61 1.25
CA ALA A 138 -4.00 -8.68 1.78
C ALA A 138 -5.07 -8.43 0.70
N CYS A 139 -4.87 -7.43 -0.18
CA CYS A 139 -5.80 -7.14 -1.26
C CYS A 139 -5.76 -8.20 -2.37
N VAL A 140 -4.57 -8.62 -2.79
CA VAL A 140 -4.41 -9.62 -3.86
C VAL A 140 -4.99 -10.98 -3.44
N ASN A 141 -4.67 -11.44 -2.24
CA ASN A 141 -5.07 -12.77 -1.77
C ASN A 141 -6.40 -12.75 -0.99
N GLN A 142 -7.03 -11.57 -0.83
CA GLN A 142 -8.24 -11.37 -0.02
C GLN A 142 -8.13 -11.98 1.38
N GLN A 143 -7.03 -11.69 2.06
CA GLN A 143 -6.70 -12.24 3.38
C GLN A 143 -6.41 -11.12 4.39
N PRO A 144 -6.47 -11.40 5.71
CA PRO A 144 -6.07 -10.44 6.72
C PRO A 144 -4.63 -9.96 6.51
N PRO A 145 -4.32 -8.68 6.73
CA PRO A 145 -2.96 -8.19 6.61
C PRO A 145 -2.09 -8.82 7.70
N ASN A 146 -0.86 -9.20 7.34
CA ASN A 146 0.07 -9.83 8.26
C ASN A 146 0.73 -8.79 9.20
N VAL A 147 -0.06 -8.09 10.01
CA VAL A 147 0.41 -7.02 10.91
C VAL A 147 -0.23 -7.16 12.29
N ASP A 148 0.45 -6.67 13.32
CA ASP A 148 -0.15 -6.60 14.66
C ASP A 148 -0.98 -5.32 14.81
N LEU A 149 -2.30 -5.45 14.66
CA LEU A 149 -3.24 -4.33 14.81
C LEU A 149 -3.61 -4.04 16.27
N ASN A 150 -3.00 -4.71 17.25
CA ASN A 150 -3.11 -4.32 18.66
C ASN A 150 -2.17 -3.16 19.02
N ILE A 151 -1.31 -2.74 18.08
CA ILE A 151 -0.49 -1.55 18.19
C ILE A 151 -1.39 -0.30 18.26
N ILE A 152 -1.01 0.63 19.13
CA ILE A 152 -1.65 1.93 19.30
C ILE A 152 -0.88 2.96 18.46
N LEU A 153 -1.58 3.73 17.64
CA LEU A 153 -0.97 4.88 16.99
C LEU A 153 -0.84 6.04 17.98
N SER A 154 0.35 6.62 18.06
CA SER A 154 0.57 7.87 18.78
C SER A 154 -0.30 8.98 18.18
N PRO A 155 -0.78 9.94 18.98
CA PRO A 155 -1.52 11.08 18.48
C PRO A 155 -0.66 11.91 17.52
N ILE A 156 -1.31 12.52 16.52
CA ILE A 156 -0.64 13.44 15.59
C ILE A 156 -0.07 14.62 16.41
N PRO A 157 1.21 14.98 16.24
CA PRO A 157 1.83 16.07 17.00
C PRO A 157 1.04 17.37 16.89
N ALA A 158 0.86 18.08 18.00
CA ALA A 158 0.26 19.42 18.01
C ALA A 158 1.35 20.50 17.88
N GLY A 159 1.03 21.63 17.26
CA GLY A 159 1.93 22.77 17.08
C GLY A 159 1.94 23.33 15.67
N SER A 160 2.61 24.47 15.48
CA SER A 160 2.78 25.13 14.18
C SER A 160 4.24 25.59 14.01
N ASP A 161 5.08 24.69 13.52
CA ASP A 161 6.43 25.00 13.07
C ASP A 161 6.69 24.26 11.74
N PRO A 162 7.49 24.81 10.80
CA PRO A 162 7.61 24.24 9.46
C PRO A 162 8.07 22.78 9.40
N ILE A 163 8.90 22.33 10.36
CA ILE A 163 9.36 20.93 10.42
C ILE A 163 8.25 20.05 10.99
N GLY A 164 7.57 20.53 12.02
CA GLY A 164 6.35 19.94 12.56
C GLY A 164 5.27 19.77 11.49
N ASP A 165 5.13 20.71 10.54
CA ASP A 165 4.13 20.66 9.48
C ASP A 165 4.33 19.42 8.60
N LEU A 166 5.55 19.20 8.08
CA LEU A 166 5.87 18.02 7.27
C LEU A 166 5.68 16.69 8.01
N ARG A 167 5.99 16.66 9.32
CA ARG A 167 5.74 15.51 10.18
C ARG A 167 4.25 15.23 10.35
N ARG A 168 3.43 16.27 10.47
CA ARG A 168 1.96 16.13 10.55
C ARG A 168 1.37 15.67 9.23
N GLU A 169 1.83 16.20 8.10
CA GLU A 169 1.44 15.72 6.76
C GLU A 169 1.73 14.21 6.60
N THR A 170 2.93 13.79 6.99
CA THR A 170 3.31 12.37 7.02
C THR A 170 2.38 11.55 7.93
N ALA A 171 2.09 12.08 9.12
CA ALA A 171 1.21 11.43 10.09
C ALA A 171 -0.21 11.23 9.54
N TRP A 172 -0.81 12.26 8.93
CA TRP A 172 -2.14 12.17 8.34
C TRP A 172 -2.24 11.10 7.25
N ALA A 173 -1.23 11.00 6.39
CA ALA A 173 -1.18 9.98 5.35
C ALA A 173 -1.07 8.56 5.93
N ASN A 174 -0.14 8.36 6.88
CA ASN A 174 0.04 7.07 7.56
C ASN A 174 -1.18 6.68 8.42
N THR A 175 -1.88 7.64 9.01
CA THR A 175 -3.17 7.39 9.69
C THR A 175 -4.22 6.84 8.72
N MET A 176 -4.33 7.35 7.50
CA MET A 176 -5.24 6.78 6.50
C MET A 176 -4.83 5.37 6.08
N THR A 177 -3.52 5.13 5.89
CA THR A 177 -3.00 3.77 5.65
C THR A 177 -3.37 2.82 6.77
N TRP A 178 -3.27 3.24 8.03
CA TRP A 178 -3.65 2.44 9.20
C TRP A 178 -5.15 2.16 9.25
N ILE A 179 -6.00 3.19 9.07
CA ILE A 179 -7.46 3.01 9.00
C ILE A 179 -7.80 1.98 7.93
N CYS A 180 -7.22 2.11 6.73
CA CYS A 180 -7.41 1.15 5.65
C CYS A 180 -6.97 -0.27 6.04
N ALA A 181 -5.84 -0.43 6.74
CA ALA A 181 -5.38 -1.73 7.23
C ALA A 181 -6.38 -2.39 8.19
N THR A 182 -6.94 -1.60 9.12
CA THR A 182 -7.95 -2.11 10.07
C THR A 182 -9.27 -2.50 9.39
N ILE A 183 -9.65 -1.79 8.32
CA ILE A 183 -10.82 -2.13 7.50
C ILE A 183 -10.57 -3.42 6.72
N ILE A 184 -9.40 -3.59 6.11
CA ILE A 184 -9.02 -4.82 5.41
C ILE A 184 -9.03 -6.03 6.36
N GLN A 185 -8.50 -5.87 7.59
CA GLN A 185 -8.62 -6.88 8.64
C GLN A 185 -10.07 -7.23 8.98
N PHE A 186 -10.97 -6.25 8.99
CA PHE A 186 -12.39 -6.49 9.22
C PHE A 186 -13.08 -7.21 8.05
N CYS A 187 -12.72 -6.86 6.81
CA CYS A 187 -13.28 -7.46 5.60
C CYS A 187 -12.88 -8.93 5.46
N PHE A 188 -11.58 -9.23 5.61
CA PHE A 188 -11.02 -10.56 5.33
C PHE A 188 -10.73 -11.40 6.59
N GLY A 189 -10.87 -10.83 7.79
CA GLY A 189 -10.68 -11.52 9.06
C GLY A 189 -11.90 -12.27 9.57
N SER A 190 -11.66 -13.26 10.43
CA SER A 190 -12.70 -14.09 11.06
C SER A 190 -13.25 -13.52 12.38
N GLY A 191 -12.77 -12.37 12.84
CA GLY A 191 -13.02 -11.85 14.20
C GLY A 191 -14.45 -11.37 14.50
N PHE A 192 -15.30 -11.18 13.50
CA PHE A 192 -16.65 -10.64 13.67
C PHE A 192 -17.71 -11.52 12.99
N GLN A 193 -18.07 -12.63 13.66
CA GLN A 193 -19.08 -13.58 13.17
C GLN A 193 -20.52 -13.18 13.52
N GLU A 194 -20.73 -12.55 14.68
CA GLU A 194 -22.06 -12.11 15.10
C GLU A 194 -22.55 -10.89 14.29
N PRO A 195 -23.73 -10.95 13.64
CA PRO A 195 -24.19 -9.89 12.75
C PRO A 195 -24.31 -8.49 13.39
N CYS A 196 -24.77 -8.41 14.65
CA CYS A 196 -24.90 -7.14 15.36
C CYS A 196 -23.54 -6.55 15.72
N GLY A 197 -22.60 -7.39 16.18
CA GLY A 197 -21.22 -6.97 16.46
C GLY A 197 -20.50 -6.52 15.20
N ARG A 198 -20.73 -7.22 14.07
CA ARG A 198 -20.17 -6.86 12.77
C ARG A 198 -20.72 -5.52 12.26
N MET A 199 -22.02 -5.25 12.42
CA MET A 199 -22.61 -3.95 12.05
C MET A 199 -22.03 -2.81 12.88
N LYS A 200 -21.99 -2.95 14.21
CA LYS A 200 -21.40 -1.92 15.08
C LYS A 200 -19.95 -1.64 14.70
N LYS A 201 -19.18 -2.69 14.40
CA LYS A 201 -17.78 -2.52 13.97
C LYS A 201 -17.67 -1.81 12.61
N TRP A 202 -18.56 -2.12 11.67
CA TRP A 202 -18.65 -1.41 10.40
C TRP A 202 -18.98 0.08 10.58
N GLU A 203 -19.89 0.43 11.50
CA GLU A 203 -20.20 1.82 11.87
C GLU A 203 -18.97 2.52 12.45
N GLU A 204 -18.26 1.89 13.39
CA GLU A 204 -17.01 2.43 13.96
C GLU A 204 -15.95 2.74 12.89
N PHE A 205 -15.81 1.88 11.87
CA PHE A 205 -14.88 2.11 10.77
C PHE A 205 -15.36 3.19 9.80
N SER A 206 -16.67 3.27 9.55
CA SER A 206 -17.26 4.34 8.74
C SER A 206 -17.03 5.70 9.40
N ASP A 207 -17.29 5.79 10.72
CA ASP A 207 -17.02 6.98 11.52
C ASP A 207 -15.53 7.36 11.51
N ALA A 208 -14.62 6.38 11.55
CA ALA A 208 -13.18 6.63 11.47
C ALA A 208 -12.76 7.25 10.13
N VAL A 209 -13.27 6.73 9.01
CA VAL A 209 -13.01 7.27 7.66
C VAL A 209 -13.60 8.67 7.50
N GLU A 210 -14.85 8.88 7.95
CA GLU A 210 -15.49 10.19 7.92
C GLU A 210 -14.79 11.22 8.81
N SER A 211 -14.34 10.79 10.00
CA SER A 211 -13.57 11.62 10.91
C SER A 211 -12.24 12.03 10.28
N TRP A 212 -11.52 11.09 9.65
CA TRP A 212 -10.29 11.42 8.94
C TRP A 212 -10.55 12.43 7.81
N MET A 213 -11.57 12.19 6.98
CA MET A 213 -11.92 13.08 5.87
C MET A 213 -12.26 14.49 6.36
N ARG A 214 -13.01 14.62 7.45
CA ARG A 214 -13.45 15.92 8.00
C ARG A 214 -12.31 16.71 8.65
N ASN A 215 -11.35 16.03 9.27
CA ASN A 215 -10.34 16.67 10.11
C ASN A 215 -8.97 16.80 9.44
N ARG A 216 -8.72 16.11 8.31
CA ARG A 216 -7.45 16.23 7.58
C ARG A 216 -7.21 17.68 7.12
N PRO A 217 -5.95 18.13 7.00
CA PRO A 217 -5.64 19.46 6.51
C PRO A 217 -6.06 19.63 5.04
N GLY A 218 -6.36 20.86 4.62
CA GLY A 218 -6.72 21.17 3.22
C GLY A 218 -5.60 20.92 2.20
N THR A 219 -4.36 20.68 2.65
CA THR A 219 -3.25 20.21 1.79
C THR A 219 -3.51 18.84 1.18
N PHE A 220 -4.45 18.06 1.74
CA PHE A 220 -4.91 16.77 1.21
C PHE A 220 -6.03 16.91 0.17
N ASP A 221 -6.43 18.14 -0.18
CA ASP A 221 -7.29 18.37 -1.35
C ASP A 221 -6.41 18.43 -2.61
N PRO A 222 -6.88 17.88 -3.76
CA PRO A 222 -6.17 18.01 -5.03
C PRO A 222 -5.94 19.48 -5.37
N ILE A 223 -4.74 19.83 -5.85
CA ILE A 223 -4.47 21.17 -6.39
C ILE A 223 -5.12 21.38 -7.74
N TRP A 224 -5.47 20.28 -8.42
CA TRP A 224 -6.22 20.27 -9.65
C TRP A 224 -6.93 18.93 -9.81
N CYS A 225 -8.15 18.99 -10.34
CA CYS A 225 -8.92 17.81 -10.75
C CYS A 225 -9.65 18.09 -12.07
N SER A 226 -9.80 17.06 -12.90
CA SER A 226 -10.65 17.11 -14.08
C SER A 226 -11.39 15.81 -14.31
N ASP A 227 -12.57 15.92 -14.92
CA ASP A 227 -13.29 14.79 -15.48
C ASP A 227 -12.54 14.19 -16.69
N PRO A 228 -12.82 12.93 -17.07
CA PRO A 228 -12.30 12.33 -18.29
C PRO A 228 -12.61 13.20 -19.51
N VAL A 229 -11.59 13.48 -20.34
CA VAL A 229 -11.77 14.28 -21.56
C VAL A 229 -12.35 13.38 -22.66
N VAL A 230 -13.54 13.74 -23.16
CA VAL A 230 -14.22 13.03 -24.25
C VAL A 230 -13.32 13.01 -25.50
N GLY A 231 -13.02 11.80 -25.99
CA GLY A 231 -12.16 11.59 -27.16
C GLY A 231 -10.65 11.54 -26.86
N SER A 232 -10.25 11.69 -25.59
CA SER A 232 -8.87 11.40 -25.16
C SER A 232 -8.65 9.88 -25.01
N SER A 233 -7.39 9.46 -24.99
CA SER A 233 -7.01 8.08 -24.73
C SER A 233 -7.13 7.67 -23.25
N ASN A 234 -7.29 8.64 -22.34
CA ASN A 234 -7.42 8.39 -20.91
C ASN A 234 -8.91 8.40 -20.50
N PRO A 235 -9.51 7.26 -20.13
CA PRO A 235 -10.91 7.20 -19.72
C PRO A 235 -11.15 7.64 -18.27
N PHE A 236 -10.09 7.97 -17.52
CA PHE A 236 -10.18 8.28 -16.09
C PHE A 236 -10.08 9.78 -15.81
N PRO A 237 -10.69 10.25 -14.70
CA PRO A 237 -10.43 11.60 -14.19
C PRO A 237 -8.94 11.77 -13.85
N GLU A 238 -8.48 12.99 -13.70
CA GLU A 238 -7.12 13.28 -13.28
C GLU A 238 -7.11 14.03 -11.93
N PHE A 239 -6.17 13.67 -11.06
CA PHE A 239 -6.00 14.29 -9.74
C PHE A 239 -4.53 14.62 -9.49
N TRP A 240 -4.25 15.89 -9.23
CA TRP A 240 -2.88 16.36 -9.03
C TRP A 240 -2.72 16.83 -7.58
N PHE A 241 -1.62 16.42 -6.95
CA PHE A 241 -1.31 16.75 -5.57
C PHE A 241 0.10 17.34 -5.45
N THR A 242 0.39 17.99 -4.33
CA THR A 242 1.70 18.62 -4.11
C THR A 242 2.79 17.63 -3.72
N ALA A 243 2.42 16.48 -3.14
CA ALA A 243 3.39 15.51 -2.63
C ALA A 243 2.88 14.06 -2.68
N ASP A 244 3.83 13.13 -2.68
CA ASP A 244 3.59 11.69 -2.77
C ASP A 244 2.69 11.18 -1.62
N TRP A 245 2.79 11.75 -0.41
CA TRP A 245 1.97 11.34 0.73
C TRP A 245 0.49 11.70 0.60
N HIS A 246 0.17 12.78 -0.11
CA HIS A 246 -1.22 13.15 -0.42
C HIS A 246 -1.83 12.15 -1.41
N VAL A 247 -1.06 11.78 -2.44
CA VAL A 247 -1.42 10.74 -3.43
C VAL A 247 -1.69 9.41 -2.73
N MET A 248 -0.81 8.98 -1.82
CA MET A 248 -1.00 7.73 -1.09
C MET A 248 -2.23 7.76 -0.18
N ALA A 249 -2.42 8.85 0.58
CA ALA A 249 -3.58 8.99 1.44
C ALA A 249 -4.89 8.95 0.65
N PHE A 250 -4.93 9.62 -0.50
CA PHE A 250 -6.07 9.60 -1.42
C PHE A 250 -6.39 8.18 -1.90
N GLY A 251 -5.38 7.44 -2.38
CA GLY A 251 -5.57 6.04 -2.81
C GLY A 251 -6.12 5.14 -1.70
N PHE A 252 -5.54 5.22 -0.49
CA PHE A 252 -6.02 4.42 0.66
C PHE A 252 -7.38 4.87 1.18
N TYR A 253 -7.73 6.15 1.09
CA TYR A 253 -9.08 6.65 1.40
C TYR A 253 -10.12 6.03 0.46
N HIS A 254 -9.90 6.09 -0.85
CA HIS A 254 -10.82 5.50 -1.83
C HIS A 254 -10.93 3.98 -1.69
N LEU A 255 -9.82 3.29 -1.39
CA LEU A 255 -9.83 1.86 -1.08
C LEU A 255 -10.68 1.55 0.17
N ALA A 256 -10.49 2.30 1.25
CA ALA A 256 -11.24 2.13 2.49
C ALA A 256 -12.76 2.33 2.26
N CYS A 257 -13.15 3.36 1.51
CA CYS A 257 -14.55 3.59 1.15
C CYS A 257 -15.15 2.43 0.36
N MET A 258 -14.45 1.93 -0.68
CA MET A 258 -14.93 0.78 -1.46
C MET A 258 -15.14 -0.45 -0.58
N LEU A 259 -14.18 -0.78 0.29
CA LEU A 259 -14.27 -1.93 1.18
C LEU A 259 -15.45 -1.81 2.15
N LEU A 260 -15.71 -0.61 2.69
CA LEU A 260 -16.87 -0.39 3.55
C LEU A 260 -18.19 -0.53 2.78
N ILE A 261 -18.25 -0.09 1.52
CA ILE A 261 -19.44 -0.27 0.68
C ILE A 261 -19.68 -1.77 0.40
N ILE A 262 -18.65 -2.50 -0.03
CA ILE A 262 -18.72 -3.91 -0.38
C ILE A 262 -19.07 -4.79 0.83
N TYR A 263 -18.47 -4.52 1.98
CA TYR A 263 -18.59 -5.37 3.18
C TYR A 263 -19.59 -4.86 4.21
N LYS A 264 -20.49 -3.94 3.83
CA LYS A 264 -21.57 -3.45 4.71
C LYS A 264 -22.47 -4.62 5.15
N PRO A 265 -22.59 -4.91 6.46
CA PRO A 265 -23.44 -6.00 6.92
C PRO A 265 -24.91 -5.75 6.58
N THR A 266 -25.61 -6.72 6.01
CA THR A 266 -27.06 -6.61 5.76
C THR A 266 -27.87 -7.23 6.90
N PRO A 267 -28.85 -6.51 7.50
CA PRO A 267 -29.74 -7.10 8.48
C PRO A 267 -30.59 -8.21 7.83
N LYS A 268 -30.77 -9.34 8.53
CA LYS A 268 -31.55 -10.51 8.04
C LYS A 268 -32.99 -10.16 7.62
N PHE A 269 -33.57 -9.07 8.16
CA PHE A 269 -34.94 -8.63 7.88
C PHE A 269 -35.06 -7.49 6.85
N ALA A 270 -33.95 -6.91 6.38
CA ALA A 270 -33.94 -5.76 5.46
C ALA A 270 -34.15 -6.15 3.97
N VAL A 271 -34.64 -7.35 3.69
CA VAL A 271 -34.90 -7.82 2.32
C VAL A 271 -36.07 -7.06 1.66
N ARG A 272 -36.86 -6.27 2.40
CA ARG A 272 -38.11 -5.67 1.90
C ARG A 272 -38.24 -4.15 1.89
N SER A 273 -37.29 -3.35 2.40
CA SER A 273 -37.45 -1.89 2.37
C SER A 273 -36.13 -1.17 2.07
N VAL A 274 -36.09 -0.54 0.89
CA VAL A 274 -35.10 0.45 0.44
C VAL A 274 -33.66 -0.07 0.40
N ARG A 275 -33.41 -1.06 -0.47
CA ARG A 275 -32.05 -1.24 -1.00
C ARG A 275 -31.74 -0.03 -1.90
N ALA A 276 -30.58 0.59 -1.75
CA ALA A 276 -29.90 1.10 -2.94
C ALA A 276 -29.81 -0.09 -3.90
N SER A 277 -30.39 0.01 -5.10
CA SER A 277 -30.37 -1.12 -6.04
C SER A 277 -28.91 -1.55 -6.25
N PRO A 278 -28.61 -2.84 -6.51
CA PRO A 278 -27.23 -3.29 -6.76
C PRO A 278 -26.42 -2.35 -7.68
N ARG A 279 -27.10 -1.79 -8.70
CA ARG A 279 -26.55 -0.78 -9.62
C ARG A 279 -26.04 0.51 -8.96
N GLU A 280 -26.69 1.01 -7.92
CA GLU A 280 -26.29 2.24 -7.22
C GLU A 280 -25.00 2.01 -6.40
N THR A 281 -24.91 0.86 -5.73
CA THR A 281 -23.70 0.45 -5.01
C THR A 281 -22.53 0.28 -5.99
N ASP A 282 -22.77 -0.35 -7.14
CA ASP A 282 -21.75 -0.53 -8.18
C ASP A 282 -21.27 0.81 -8.74
N ILE A 283 -22.17 1.77 -8.97
CA ILE A 283 -21.82 3.13 -9.39
C ILE A 283 -20.89 3.81 -8.37
N GLN A 284 -21.19 3.69 -7.07
CA GLN A 284 -20.36 4.27 -6.01
C GLN A 284 -18.98 3.60 -5.95
N ILE A 285 -18.91 2.26 -5.98
CA ILE A 285 -17.64 1.53 -6.01
C ILE A 285 -16.80 1.96 -7.22
N MET A 286 -17.43 2.01 -8.40
CA MET A 286 -16.73 2.42 -9.62
C MET A 286 -16.28 3.88 -9.60
N SER A 287 -16.97 4.78 -8.89
CA SER A 287 -16.48 6.15 -8.70
C SER A 287 -15.15 6.20 -7.92
N HIS A 288 -14.99 5.35 -6.89
CA HIS A 288 -13.74 5.24 -6.16
C HIS A 288 -12.65 4.54 -6.98
N ALA A 289 -12.99 3.51 -7.75
CA ALA A 289 -12.05 2.84 -8.66
C ALA A 289 -11.47 3.81 -9.70
N ARG A 290 -12.33 4.64 -10.31
CA ARG A 290 -11.91 5.71 -11.24
C ARG A 290 -11.00 6.74 -10.58
N ALA A 291 -11.27 7.11 -9.32
CA ALA A 291 -10.40 8.01 -8.57
C ALA A 291 -9.00 7.42 -8.35
N ILE A 292 -8.91 6.13 -7.99
CA ILE A 292 -7.63 5.42 -7.87
C ILE A 292 -6.91 5.38 -9.22
N CYS A 293 -7.60 5.02 -10.31
CA CYS A 293 -7.02 5.02 -11.65
C CYS A 293 -6.50 6.39 -12.07
N GLY A 294 -7.23 7.46 -11.71
CA GLY A 294 -6.89 8.83 -12.04
C GLY A 294 -5.68 9.40 -11.30
N VAL A 295 -5.45 8.97 -10.06
CA VAL A 295 -4.29 9.40 -9.27
C VAL A 295 -3.05 8.52 -9.54
N ALA A 296 -3.26 7.26 -9.95
CA ALA A 296 -2.22 6.23 -10.05
C ALA A 296 -0.96 6.67 -10.82
N PRO A 297 -1.04 7.35 -11.98
CA PRO A 297 0.14 7.77 -12.75
C PRO A 297 1.08 8.75 -12.03
N SER A 298 0.63 9.36 -10.93
CA SER A 298 1.38 10.40 -10.22
C SER A 298 2.68 9.88 -9.60
N THR A 299 2.67 8.65 -9.07
CA THR A 299 3.83 8.05 -8.39
C THR A 299 3.87 6.53 -8.55
N VAL A 300 5.07 5.95 -8.54
CA VAL A 300 5.21 4.48 -8.60
C VAL A 300 4.47 3.77 -7.45
N PRO A 301 4.53 4.24 -6.18
CA PRO A 301 3.76 3.64 -5.09
C PRO A 301 2.24 3.70 -5.27
N SER A 302 1.73 4.71 -6.00
CA SER A 302 0.31 4.79 -6.36
C SER A 302 -0.06 3.82 -7.49
N LEU A 303 0.80 3.65 -8.51
CA LEU A 303 0.66 2.57 -9.51
C LEU A 303 0.69 1.18 -8.86
N ILE A 304 1.58 0.98 -7.89
CA ILE A 304 1.64 -0.25 -7.09
C ILE A 304 0.29 -0.42 -6.35
N THR A 305 -0.23 0.63 -5.71
CA THR A 305 -1.57 0.60 -5.07
C THR A 305 -2.70 0.26 -6.04
N LEU A 306 -2.67 0.76 -7.28
CA LEU A 306 -3.61 0.37 -8.34
C LEU A 306 -3.55 -1.15 -8.58
N CYS A 307 -2.34 -1.71 -8.71
CA CYS A 307 -2.12 -3.16 -8.88
C CYS A 307 -2.74 -3.97 -7.74
N HIS A 308 -2.76 -3.44 -6.51
CA HIS A 308 -3.32 -4.12 -5.34
C HIS A 308 -4.84 -4.16 -5.38
N THR A 309 -5.44 -3.01 -5.70
CA THR A 309 -6.87 -2.78 -5.50
C THR A 309 -7.71 -3.29 -6.66
N VAL A 310 -7.13 -3.48 -7.84
CA VAL A 310 -7.85 -3.95 -9.03
C VAL A 310 -8.48 -5.33 -8.84
N PHE A 311 -7.98 -6.17 -7.93
CA PHE A 311 -8.63 -7.45 -7.57
C PHE A 311 -9.95 -7.28 -6.80
N ILE A 312 -10.23 -6.09 -6.26
CA ILE A 312 -11.45 -5.78 -5.51
C ILE A 312 -12.53 -5.22 -6.45
N TRP A 313 -12.16 -4.29 -7.34
CA TRP A 313 -13.12 -3.57 -8.19
C TRP A 313 -13.04 -3.94 -9.68
N GLY A 314 -11.98 -4.60 -10.13
CA GLY A 314 -11.77 -4.99 -11.53
C GLY A 314 -12.90 -5.87 -12.11
N PRO A 315 -13.43 -6.87 -11.36
CA PRO A 315 -14.58 -7.66 -11.81
C PRO A 315 -15.86 -6.82 -12.01
N LEU A 316 -15.99 -5.66 -11.36
CA LEU A 316 -17.17 -4.80 -11.45
C LEU A 316 -17.10 -3.81 -12.64
N MET A 317 -15.94 -3.68 -13.27
CA MET A 317 -15.72 -2.74 -14.37
C MET A 317 -16.26 -3.33 -15.67
N THR A 318 -17.29 -2.69 -16.24
CA THR A 318 -17.98 -3.16 -17.47
C THR A 318 -17.70 -2.30 -18.70
N ASP A 319 -17.26 -1.05 -18.53
CA ASP A 319 -16.95 -0.16 -19.64
C ASP A 319 -15.66 -0.58 -20.36
N GLN A 320 -15.74 -0.79 -21.68
CA GLN A 320 -14.59 -1.29 -22.44
C GLN A 320 -13.45 -0.27 -22.56
N ALA A 321 -13.75 1.04 -22.58
CA ALA A 321 -12.71 2.06 -22.62
C ALA A 321 -11.96 2.10 -21.29
N GLU A 322 -12.66 2.03 -20.16
CA GLU A 322 -12.06 1.90 -18.83
C GLU A 322 -11.24 0.63 -18.68
N ARG A 323 -11.75 -0.54 -19.10
CA ARG A 323 -10.99 -1.81 -19.11
C ARG A 323 -9.66 -1.65 -19.84
N ASN A 324 -9.71 -1.09 -21.07
CA ASN A 324 -8.51 -0.83 -21.86
C ASN A 324 -7.58 0.18 -21.16
N GLY A 325 -8.13 1.21 -20.52
CA GLY A 325 -7.38 2.19 -19.74
C GLY A 325 -6.59 1.54 -18.59
N VAL A 326 -7.21 0.63 -17.83
CA VAL A 326 -6.52 -0.12 -16.77
C VAL A 326 -5.38 -0.95 -17.34
N ILE A 327 -5.61 -1.65 -18.46
CA ILE A 327 -4.55 -2.43 -19.12
C ILE A 327 -3.38 -1.53 -19.53
N VAL A 328 -3.65 -0.36 -20.13
CA VAL A 328 -2.61 0.60 -20.53
C VAL A 328 -1.82 1.09 -19.31
N LEU A 329 -2.49 1.37 -18.18
CA LEU A 329 -1.81 1.75 -16.93
C LEU A 329 -0.88 0.64 -16.42
N LEU A 330 -1.36 -0.61 -16.42
CA LEU A 330 -0.58 -1.77 -15.98
C LEU A 330 0.62 -2.03 -16.90
N GLU A 331 0.41 -2.10 -18.22
CA GLU A 331 1.49 -2.27 -19.20
C GLU A 331 2.52 -1.14 -19.12
N GLY A 332 2.05 0.10 -18.94
CA GLY A 332 2.91 1.27 -18.73
C GLY A 332 3.74 1.15 -17.45
N THR A 333 3.14 0.65 -16.37
CA THR A 333 3.81 0.43 -15.08
C THR A 333 4.95 -0.58 -15.22
N GLU A 334 4.70 -1.73 -15.84
CA GLU A 334 5.73 -2.76 -16.05
C GLU A 334 6.84 -2.27 -16.99
N LYS A 335 6.48 -1.60 -18.08
CA LYS A 335 7.45 -1.06 -19.04
C LYS A 335 8.35 0.03 -18.42
N ALA A 336 7.79 0.91 -17.59
CA ALA A 336 8.52 2.04 -17.02
C ALA A 336 9.28 1.71 -15.74
N HIS A 337 8.79 0.74 -14.96
CA HIS A 337 9.25 0.48 -13.60
C HIS A 337 9.59 -0.99 -13.33
N ALA A 338 9.52 -1.87 -14.32
CA ALA A 338 9.78 -3.32 -14.17
C ALA A 338 8.91 -4.00 -13.09
N TRP A 339 7.82 -3.36 -12.65
CA TRP A 339 6.89 -3.95 -11.69
C TRP A 339 6.04 -5.01 -12.39
N PRO A 340 5.95 -6.24 -11.86
CA PRO A 340 5.24 -7.34 -12.50
C PRO A 340 3.73 -7.11 -12.55
N THR A 341 3.19 -6.82 -13.73
CA THR A 341 1.75 -6.62 -13.95
C THR A 341 1.13 -7.60 -14.95
N ALA A 342 1.94 -8.29 -15.75
CA ALA A 342 1.46 -9.22 -16.78
C ALA A 342 0.47 -10.27 -16.24
N TRP A 343 0.75 -10.83 -15.06
CA TRP A 343 -0.15 -11.78 -14.41
C TRP A 343 -1.49 -11.15 -13.99
N ILE A 344 -1.47 -9.89 -13.51
CA ILE A 344 -2.68 -9.11 -13.17
C ILE A 344 -3.52 -8.88 -14.42
N ILE A 345 -2.88 -8.48 -15.52
CA ILE A 345 -3.52 -8.26 -16.82
C ILE A 345 -4.22 -9.54 -17.30
N ASN A 346 -3.54 -10.69 -17.19
CA ASN A 346 -4.12 -11.96 -17.59
C ASN A 346 -5.33 -12.33 -16.73
N SER A 347 -5.24 -12.20 -15.41
CA SER A 347 -6.37 -12.44 -14.51
C SER A 347 -7.57 -11.54 -14.81
N LEU A 348 -7.34 -10.26 -15.12
CA LEU A 348 -8.44 -9.35 -15.49
C LEU A 348 -9.09 -9.72 -16.83
N LYS A 349 -8.28 -10.08 -17.82
CA LYS A 349 -8.80 -10.54 -19.13
C LYS A 349 -9.62 -11.81 -18.97
N GLU A 350 -9.16 -12.77 -18.18
CA GLU A 350 -9.92 -13.99 -17.88
C GLU A 350 -11.26 -13.64 -17.23
N GLU A 351 -11.27 -12.82 -16.18
CA GLU A 351 -12.49 -12.38 -15.49
C GLU A 351 -13.48 -11.70 -16.46
N TRP A 352 -13.00 -10.79 -17.31
CA TRP A 352 -13.84 -10.06 -18.25
C TRP A 352 -14.35 -10.87 -19.44
N THR A 353 -13.80 -12.08 -19.69
CA THR A 353 -14.30 -12.99 -20.72
C THR A 353 -15.44 -13.90 -20.25
N ILE A 354 -15.70 -13.94 -18.95
CA ILE A 354 -16.77 -14.75 -18.35
C ILE A 354 -18.14 -14.05 -18.46
N GLU A 355 -18.16 -12.74 -18.75
CA GLU A 355 -19.35 -11.94 -19.07
C GLU A 355 -19.72 -12.01 -20.56
#